data_AF-A0AAW9IHH1-F1
#
_entry.id   AF-A0AAW9IHH1-F1
#
_cell.length_a   1.000
_cell.length_b   1.000
_cell.length_c   1.000
_cell.angle_alpha   90.00
_cell.angle_beta   90.00
_cell.angle_gamma   90.00
#
_symmetry.space_group_name_H-M   'P 1'
#
loop_
_entity.id
_entity.type
_entity.pdbx_description
1 polymer ?
#
loop_
_entity_poly.entity_id
_entity_poly.type
_entity_poly.pdbx_seq_one_letter_code
_entity_poly.pdbx_strand_id
1 'polypeptide(L)' 'MERLWTKSYIKLTITALLLFSGFYLLMPTLPMFIKELGGSESQVGFIIGVFTISAVIIRPLIGGLMDKYGRRVFI' A
#
# COMPACT_ATOMS: atom_id res chain seq x y z
N MET A 1 16.18 -23.83 17.37
CA MET A 1 15.28 -22.74 16.96
C MET A 1 16.13 -21.52 16.64
N GLU A 2 16.22 -21.14 15.38
CA GLU A 2 16.92 -19.91 14.98
C GLU A 2 16.23 -18.68 15.59
N ARG A 3 16.99 -17.65 15.96
CA ARG A 3 16.44 -16.41 16.51
C ARG A 3 15.62 -15.70 15.43
N LEU A 4 14.29 -15.74 15.54
CA LEU A 4 13.36 -15.01 14.67
C LEU A 4 13.61 -13.50 14.68
N TRP A 5 14.02 -12.96 15.82
CA TRP A 5 14.31 -11.55 16.04
C TRP A 5 15.72 -11.16 15.58
N THR A 6 15.96 -11.20 14.26
CA THR A 6 17.16 -10.60 13.66
C THR A 6 16.98 -9.09 13.47
N LYS A 7 18.07 -8.32 13.42
CA LYS A 7 18.01 -6.87 13.13
C LYS A 7 17.27 -6.59 11.80
N SER A 8 17.41 -7.46 10.81
CA SER A 8 16.70 -7.36 9.52
C SER A 8 15.19 -7.59 9.67
N TYR A 9 14.78 -8.56 10.49
CA TYR A 9 13.36 -8.83 10.77
C TYR A 9 12.67 -7.65 11.46
N ILE A 10 13.35 -7.02 12.44
CA ILE A 10 12.82 -5.82 13.12
C ILE A 10 12.64 -4.67 12.12
N LYS A 11 13.63 -4.41 11.27
CA LYS A 11 13.54 -3.37 10.24
C LYS A 11 12.38 -3.63 9.27
N LEU A 12 12.25 -4.85 8.77
CA LEU A 12 11.13 -5.24 7.90
C LEU A 12 9.78 -5.06 8.58
N THR A 13 9.68 -5.42 9.86
CA THR A 13 8.45 -5.29 10.63
C THR A 13 8.06 -3.82 10.83
N ILE A 14 9.03 -2.95 11.12
CA ILE A 14 8.79 -1.50 11.26
C ILE A 14 8.38 -0.89 9.93
N THR A 15 9.07 -1.21 8.84
CA THR A 15 8.71 -0.73 7.50
C THR A 15 7.29 -1.17 7.12
N ALA A 16 6.96 -2.45 7.34
CA ALA A 16 5.62 -2.96 7.08
C ALA A 16 4.57 -2.25 7.95
N LEU A 17 4.85 -2.03 9.24
CA LEU A 17 3.95 -1.34 10.16
C LEU A 17 3.67 0.10 9.70
N LEU A 18 4.70 0.84 9.32
CA LEU A 18 4.55 2.22 8.82
C LEU A 18 3.76 2.26 7.51
N LEU A 19 4.04 1.32 6.59
CA LEU A 19 3.33 1.21 5.32
C LEU A 19 1.84 0.94 5.55
N PHE A 20 1.50 -0.05 6.37
CA PHE A 20 0.10 -0.38 6.67
C PHE A 20 -0.59 0.76 7.43
N SER A 21 0.09 1.40 8.39
CA SER A 21 -0.45 2.54 9.13
C SER A 21 -0.85 3.69 8.20
N GLY A 22 0.03 4.07 7.26
CA GLY A 22 -0.28 5.09 6.26
C GLY A 22 -1.43 4.67 5.34
N PHE A 23 -1.50 3.40 4.95
CA PHE A 23 -2.57 2.88 4.10
C PHE A 23 -3.94 2.92 4.78
N TYR A 24 -4.00 2.57 6.07
CA TYR A 24 -5.23 2.65 6.86
C TYR A 24 -5.66 4.09 7.13
N LEU A 25 -4.72 5.03 7.24
CA LEU A 25 -5.04 6.47 7.31
C LEU A 25 -5.54 7.02 5.98
N LEU A 26 -5.01 6.52 4.85
CA LEU A 26 -5.43 6.93 3.51
C LEU A 26 -6.90 6.54 3.23
N MET A 27 -7.32 5.38 3.74
CA MET A 27 -8.66 4.84 3.48
C MET A 27 -9.82 5.81 3.83
N PRO A 28 -9.84 6.46 5.01
CA PRO A 28 -10.85 7.48 5.33
C PRO A 28 -10.48 8.89 4.86
N THR A 29 -9.20 9.24 4.76
CA THR A 29 -8.78 10.61 4.38
C THR A 29 -8.99 10.89 2.90
N LEU A 30 -8.78 9.91 2.02
CA LEU A 30 -8.99 10.07 0.59
C LEU A 30 -10.45 10.43 0.22
N PRO A 31 -11.49 9.68 0.66
CA PRO A 31 -12.88 10.08 0.42
C PRO A 31 -13.24 11.40 1.10
N MET A 32 -12.72 11.66 2.29
CA MET A 32 -12.96 12.92 3.01
C MET A 32 -12.40 14.11 2.24
N PHE A 33 -11.17 14.01 1.73
CA PHE A 33 -10.52 15.05 0.95
C PHE A 33 -11.26 15.34 -0.37
N ILE A 34 -11.72 14.30 -1.07
CA ILE A 34 -12.55 14.47 -2.28
C ILE A 34 -13.86 15.20 -1.95
N LYS A 35 -14.46 14.91 -0.78
CA LYS A 35 -15.67 15.59 -0.32
C LYS A 35 -15.42 17.04 0.06
N GLU A 36 -14.29 17.35 0.71
CA GLU A 36 -13.88 18.72 1.03
C GLU A 36 -13.61 19.58 -0.21
N LEU A 37 -13.13 18.97 -1.30
CA LEU A 37 -13.00 19.60 -2.61
C LEU A 37 -14.35 19.87 -3.31
N GLY A 38 -15.48 19.53 -2.68
CA GLY A 38 -16.82 19.67 -3.24
C GLY A 38 -17.24 18.52 -4.17
N GLY A 39 -16.50 17.40 -4.13
CA GLY A 39 -16.80 16.24 -4.96
C GLY A 39 -18.08 15.51 -4.53
N SER A 40 -18.86 15.04 -5.50
CA SER A 40 -20.07 14.25 -5.26
C SER A 40 -19.75 12.82 -4.80
N GLU A 41 -20.70 12.14 -4.14
CA GLU A 41 -20.53 10.73 -3.73
C GLU A 41 -20.19 9.80 -4.90
N SER A 42 -20.71 10.10 -6.10
CA SER A 42 -20.38 9.38 -7.32
C SER A 42 -18.92 9.55 -7.75
N GLN A 43 -18.34 10.74 -7.58
CA GLN A 43 -16.92 11.00 -7.87
C GLN A 43 -16.00 10.30 -6.87
N VAL A 44 -16.38 10.28 -5.59
CA VAL A 44 -15.66 9.52 -4.55
C VAL A 44 -15.62 8.04 -4.91
N GLY A 45 -16.77 7.45 -5.25
CA GLY A 45 -16.86 6.04 -5.66
C GLY A 45 -16.02 5.74 -6.90
N PHE A 46 -16.04 6.63 -7.89
CA PHE A 46 -15.24 6.49 -9.11
C PHE A 46 -13.73 6.50 -8.83
N ILE A 47 -13.25 7.48 -8.06
CA ILE A 47 -11.82 7.62 -7.73
C ILE A 47 -11.34 6.41 -6.91
N ILE A 48 -12.10 5.98 -5.91
CA ILE A 48 -11.77 4.78 -5.12
C ILE A 48 -11.79 3.52 -5.99
N GLY A 49 -12.73 3.42 -6.94
CA GLY A 49 -12.79 2.34 -7.90
C GLY A 49 -11.53 2.25 -8.77
N VAL A 50 -11.13 3.37 -9.38
CA VAL A 50 -9.91 3.46 -10.20
C VAL A 50 -8.66 3.17 -9.36
N PHE A 51 -8.59 3.68 -8.13
CA PHE A 51 -7.50 3.39 -7.20
C PHE A 51 -7.39 1.88 -6.90
N THR A 52 -8.52 1.22 -6.62
CA THR A 52 -8.57 -0.22 -6.34
C THR A 52 -8.15 -1.04 -7.56
N ILE A 53 -8.67 -0.72 -8.74
CA ILE A 53 -8.32 -1.42 -9.99
C ILE A 53 -6.82 -1.26 -10.29
N SER A 54 -6.30 -0.04 -10.15
CA SER A 54 -4.87 0.24 -10.33
C SER A 54 -4.04 -0.57 -9.35
N ALA A 55 -4.43 -0.63 -8.08
CA ALA A 55 -3.74 -1.42 -7.07
C ALA A 55 -3.77 -2.93 -7.39
N VAL A 56 -4.90 -3.45 -7.88
CA VAL A 56 -5.04 -4.87 -8.27
C VAL A 56 -4.14 -5.22 -9.46
N ILE A 57 -3.98 -4.32 -10.43
CA ILE A 57 -3.11 -4.54 -11.61
C ILE A 57 -1.63 -4.39 -11.24
N ILE A 58 -1.30 -3.40 -10.41
CA ILE A 58 0.09 -3.10 -10.04
C ILE A 58 0.68 -4.18 -9.12
N ARG A 59 -0.12 -4.78 -8.22
CA ARG A 59 0.34 -5.83 -7.29
C ARG A 59 1.04 -7.03 -7.96
N PRO A 60 0.45 -7.70 -8.97
CA PRO A 60 1.12 -8.80 -9.67
C PRO A 60 2.30 -8.33 -10.53
N LEU A 61 2.26 -7.10 -11.06
CA LEU A 61 3.41 -6.54 -11.80
C LEU A 61 4.61 -6.34 -10.88
N ILE A 62 4.42 -5.69 -9.73
CA ILE A 62 5.50 -5.47 -8.75
C ILE A 62 5.93 -6.81 -8.14
N GLY A 63 5.01 -7.72 -7.85
CA GLY A 63 5.34 -9.07 -7.36
C GLY A 63 6.21 -9.85 -8.35
N GLY A 64 5.81 -9.88 -9.63
CA GLY A 64 6.59 -10.52 -10.68
C GLY A 64 7.94 -9.84 -10.93
N LEU A 65 8.02 -8.51 -10.83
CA LEU A 65 9.30 -7.79 -10.88
C LEU A 65 10.20 -8.13 -9.68
N MET A 66 9.64 -8.23 -8.46
CA MET A 66 10.39 -8.63 -7.27
C MET A 66 10.97 -10.05 -7.40
N ASP A 67 10.21 -10.96 -8.00
CA ASP A 67 10.66 -12.34 -8.24
C ASP A 67 11.75 -12.40 -9.30
N LYS A 68 11.70 -11.52 -10.33
CA LYS A 68 12.67 -11.48 -11.43
C LYS A 68 13.98 -10.74 -11.10
N TYR A 69 13.92 -9.64 -10.36
CA TYR A 69 15.09 -8.82 -10.01
C TYR A 69 15.70 -9.16 -8.65
N GLY A 70 15.07 -10.05 -7.89
CA GLY A 70 15.50 -10.47 -6.57
C GLY A 70 15.11 -9.47 -5.47
N ARG A 71 14.71 -10.00 -4.31
CA ARG A 71 14.29 -9.25 -3.10
C ARG A 71 15.23 -8.13 -2.61
N ARG A 72 16.49 -8.05 -3.11
CA ARG A 72 17.50 -7.09 -2.65
C ARG A 72 17.36 -5.67 -3.19
N VAL A 73 16.55 -5.43 -4.24
CA VAL A 73 16.43 -4.09 -4.84
C VAL A 73 15.35 -3.24 -4.15
N PHE A 74 14.40 -3.88 -3.47
CA PHE A 74 13.22 -3.23 -2.86
C PHE A 74 13.24 -3.20 -1.32
N ILE A 75 14.31 -3.68 -0.67
CA ILE A 75 14.50 -3.66 0.80
C ILE A 75 15.61 -2.66 1.15
#